data_AF-A0A561E719-F1
#
_entry.id   AF-A0A561E719-F1
#
_cell.length_a   1.000
_cell.length_b   1.000
_cell.length_c   1.000
_cell.angle_alpha   90.00
_cell.angle_beta   90.00
_cell.angle_gamma   90.00
#
_symmetry.space_group_name_H-M   'P 1'
#
loop_
_entity.id
_entity.type
_entity.pdbx_description
1 polymer ?
#
loop_
_entity_poly.entity_id
_entity_poly.type
_entity_poly.pdbx_seq_one_letter_code
_entity_poly.pdbx_strand_id
1 'polypeptide(L)'
;MSDVEPLRVPDFTERLLLAADEARMNAAQVRDGLRAIGVETGEKSIYKLFNGTIKNPTTATLAGLGKVLGTDVRWFCEPDDDGSLYRALSSHWALQRRVDDMTEGPERD
;
A
#
# COMPACT_ATOMS: atom_id res chain seq x y z
N MET A 1 -18.96 28.60 8.11
CA MET A 1 -19.03 27.61 7.02
C MET A 1 -17.62 27.08 6.89
N SER A 2 -17.37 25.84 7.31
CA SER A 2 -16.03 25.26 7.14
C SER A 2 -15.84 25.01 5.64
N ASP A 3 -14.89 25.71 5.03
CA ASP A 3 -14.35 25.38 3.72
C ASP A 3 -13.77 23.97 3.81
N VAL A 4 -14.60 22.97 3.47
CA VAL A 4 -14.13 21.61 3.27
C VAL A 4 -13.38 21.65 1.96
N GLU A 5 -12.05 21.74 2.04
CA GLU A 5 -11.20 21.53 0.88
C GLU A 5 -11.65 20.23 0.19
N PRO A 6 -11.85 20.24 -1.14
CA PRO A 6 -12.22 19.02 -1.84
C PRO A 6 -11.17 17.97 -1.53
N LEU A 7 -11.58 16.86 -0.91
CA LEU A 7 -10.72 15.73 -0.62
C LEU A 7 -10.10 15.29 -1.96
N ARG A 8 -8.82 15.62 -2.15
CA ARG A 8 -8.09 15.22 -3.33
C ARG A 8 -8.02 13.70 -3.33
N VAL A 9 -8.59 13.07 -4.35
CA VAL A 9 -8.47 11.62 -4.55
C VAL A 9 -7.00 11.31 -4.91
N PRO A 10 -6.27 10.53 -4.10
CA PRO A 10 -4.88 10.19 -4.40
C PRO A 10 -4.81 9.32 -5.65
N ASP A 11 -3.85 9.59 -6.53
CA ASP A 11 -3.63 8.76 -7.72
C ASP A 11 -2.98 7.41 -7.36
N PHE A 12 -2.92 6.49 -8.33
CA PHE A 12 -2.35 5.15 -8.10
C PHE A 12 -0.94 5.19 -7.47
N THR A 13 -0.10 6.12 -7.92
CA THR A 13 1.28 6.26 -7.44
C THR A 13 1.28 6.70 -5.98
N GLU A 14 0.45 7.69 -5.64
CA GLU A 14 0.31 8.19 -4.27
C GLU A 14 -0.17 7.08 -3.34
N ARG A 15 -1.14 6.29 -3.78
CA ARG A 15 -1.65 5.14 -3.03
C ARG A 15 -0.63 4.03 -2.83
N LEU A 16 0.19 3.76 -3.85
CA LEU A 16 1.30 2.82 -3.77
C LEU A 16 2.36 3.29 -2.77
N LEU A 17 2.71 4.58 -2.81
CA LEU A 17 3.67 5.17 -1.87
C LEU A 17 3.14 5.10 -0.43
N LEU A 18 1.87 5.42 -0.20
CA LEU A 18 1.24 5.32 1.12
C LEU A 18 1.22 3.89 1.66
N ALA A 19 0.80 2.91 0.84
CA ALA A 19 0.78 1.52 1.26
C ALA A 19 2.20 0.98 1.52
N ALA A 20 3.19 1.42 0.73
CA ALA A 20 4.58 1.05 0.93
C ALA A 20 5.19 1.68 2.19
N ASP A 21 4.86 2.94 2.49
CA ASP A 21 5.29 3.63 3.70
C ASP A 21 4.72 2.97 4.97
N GLU A 22 3.40 2.68 4.97
CA GLU A 22 2.74 1.96 6.08
C GLU A 22 3.34 0.56 6.28
N ALA A 23 3.66 -0.16 5.20
CA ALA A 23 4.34 -1.45 5.25
C ALA A 23 5.84 -1.35 5.59
N ARG A 24 6.41 -0.15 5.68
CA ARG A 24 7.86 0.10 5.84
C ARG A 24 8.71 -0.58 4.76
N MET A 25 8.21 -0.62 3.53
CA MET A 25 8.88 -1.25 2.39
C MET A 25 9.29 -0.22 1.34
N ASN A 26 10.52 -0.31 0.85
CA ASN A 26 10.94 0.43 -0.35
C ASN A 26 10.61 -0.35 -1.64
N ALA A 27 10.74 0.32 -2.80
CA ALA A 27 10.42 -0.27 -4.10
C ALA A 27 11.17 -1.59 -4.40
N ALA A 28 12.42 -1.74 -3.94
CA ALA A 28 13.19 -2.98 -4.13
C ALA A 28 12.63 -4.11 -3.27
N GLN A 29 12.28 -3.85 -2.00
CA GLN A 29 11.64 -4.83 -1.13
C GLN A 29 10.27 -5.26 -1.67
N VAL A 30 9.47 -4.33 -2.21
CA VAL A 30 8.19 -4.65 -2.85
C VAL A 30 8.39 -5.54 -4.07
N ARG A 31 9.38 -5.23 -4.92
CA ARG A 31 9.74 -6.06 -6.08
C ARG A 31 10.13 -7.48 -5.66
N ASP A 32 10.97 -7.60 -4.64
CA ASP A 32 11.45 -8.88 -4.17
C ASP A 32 10.29 -9.70 -3.55
N GLY A 33 9.34 -9.04 -2.86
CA GLY A 33 8.10 -9.64 -2.40
C GLY A 33 7.20 -10.14 -3.55
N LEU A 34 7.03 -9.33 -4.61
CA LEU A 34 6.27 -9.73 -5.80
C LEU A 34 6.91 -10.95 -6.47
N ARG A 35 8.24 -10.98 -6.56
CA ARG A 35 8.99 -12.11 -7.11
C ARG A 35 8.82 -13.37 -6.26
N ALA A 36 8.82 -13.24 -4.93
CA ALA A 36 8.63 -14.36 -4.01
C ALA A 36 7.27 -15.05 -4.17
N ILE A 37 6.23 -14.31 -4.59
CA ILE A 37 4.89 -14.85 -4.85
C ILE A 37 4.65 -15.21 -6.34
N GLY A 38 5.71 -15.22 -7.16
CA GLY A 38 5.64 -15.60 -8.58
C GLY A 38 5.10 -14.52 -9.52
N VAL A 39 5.03 -13.26 -9.07
CA VAL A 39 4.66 -12.13 -9.92
C VAL A 39 5.92 -11.52 -10.52
N GLU A 40 6.20 -11.85 -11.78
CA GLU A 40 7.33 -11.28 -12.51
C GLU A 40 7.05 -9.83 -12.93
N THR A 41 7.54 -8.89 -12.13
CA THR A 41 7.72 -7.49 -12.56
C THR A 41 9.15 -7.29 -13.02
N GLY A 42 9.35 -6.86 -14.27
CA GLY A 42 10.66 -6.44 -14.75
C GLY A 42 11.27 -5.36 -13.85
N GLU A 43 12.59 -5.37 -13.67
CA GLU A 43 13.28 -4.49 -12.72
C GLU A 43 12.95 -3.00 -12.91
N LYS A 44 12.80 -2.55 -14.16
CA LYS A 44 12.42 -1.17 -14.47
C LYS A 44 10.94 -0.89 -14.24
N SER A 45 10.09 -1.91 -14.17
CA SER A 45 8.63 -1.76 -14.06
C SER A 45 8.21 -1.34 -12.66
N ILE A 46 8.86 -1.83 -11.60
CA ILE A 46 8.51 -1.43 -10.22
C ILE A 46 8.86 0.03 -9.95
N TYR A 47 10.05 0.48 -10.37
CA TYR A 47 10.44 1.90 -10.21
C TYR A 47 9.56 2.82 -11.05
N LYS A 48 9.09 2.35 -12.22
CA LYS A 48 8.12 3.07 -13.05
C LYS A 48 6.74 3.18 -12.41
N LEU A 49 6.35 2.23 -11.55
CA LEU A 49 5.12 2.33 -10.76
C LEU A 49 5.29 3.37 -9.64
N PHE A 50 6.41 3.30 -8.90
CA PHE A 50 6.71 4.21 -7.79
C PHE A 50 6.96 5.67 -8.21
N ASN A 51 7.37 5.92 -9.46
CA ASN A 51 7.57 7.27 -9.99
C ASN A 51 6.41 7.77 -10.88
N GLY A 52 5.32 7.00 -10.98
CA GLY A 52 4.12 7.37 -11.73
C GLY A 52 4.23 7.31 -13.26
N THR A 53 5.29 6.71 -13.80
CA THR A 53 5.43 6.46 -15.25
C THR A 53 4.44 5.40 -15.73
N ILE A 54 4.19 4.37 -14.92
CA ILE A 54 3.15 3.36 -15.17
C ILE A 54 2.04 3.60 -14.15
N LYS A 55 0.84 3.93 -14.65
CA LYS A 55 -0.36 4.14 -13.82
C LYS A 55 -1.32 2.96 -13.82
N ASN A 56 -1.19 2.07 -14.81
CA ASN A 56 -2.04 0.89 -14.98
C ASN A 56 -1.19 -0.39 -14.99
N PRO A 57 -0.81 -0.93 -13.82
CA PRO A 57 -0.24 -2.26 -13.72
C PRO A 57 -1.24 -3.36 -14.14
N THR A 58 -0.72 -4.57 -14.38
CA THR A 58 -1.59 -5.73 -14.66
C THR A 58 -2.36 -6.14 -13.40
N THR A 59 -3.49 -6.84 -13.58
CA THR A 59 -4.26 -7.40 -12.45
C THR A 59 -3.42 -8.31 -11.56
N ALA A 60 -2.48 -9.06 -12.13
CA ALA A 60 -1.55 -9.89 -11.38
C ALA A 60 -0.62 -9.05 -10.49
N THR A 61 -0.09 -7.93 -11.01
CA THR A 61 0.71 -6.98 -10.22
C THR A 61 -0.13 -6.34 -9.12
N LEU A 62 -1.37 -5.92 -9.40
CA LEU A 62 -2.26 -5.33 -8.37
C LEU A 62 -2.57 -6.30 -7.23
N ALA A 63 -2.97 -7.53 -7.56
CA ALA A 63 -3.21 -8.56 -6.56
C ALA A 63 -1.93 -8.91 -5.77
N GLY A 64 -0.77 -8.90 -6.45
CA GLY A 64 0.51 -9.10 -5.82
C GLY A 64 0.88 -7.96 -4.85
N LEU A 65 0.66 -6.70 -5.25
CA LEU A 65 0.88 -5.53 -4.40
C LEU A 65 0.03 -5.61 -3.14
N GLY A 66 -1.25 -5.97 -3.26
CA GLY A 66 -2.12 -6.15 -2.10
C GLY A 66 -1.60 -7.21 -1.13
N LYS A 67 -1.12 -8.34 -1.63
CA LYS A 67 -0.53 -9.40 -0.78
C LYS A 67 0.78 -8.98 -0.12
N VAL A 68 1.69 -8.38 -0.88
CA VAL A 68 3.03 -7.98 -0.39
C VAL A 68 2.93 -6.84 0.61
N LEU A 69 2.05 -5.88 0.36
CA LEU A 69 1.85 -4.69 1.18
C LEU A 69 0.73 -4.87 2.21
N GLY A 70 0.24 -6.08 2.46
CA GLY A 70 -0.83 -6.32 3.45
C GLY A 70 -2.06 -5.42 3.27
N THR A 71 -2.41 -5.08 2.04
CA THR A 71 -3.43 -4.08 1.71
C THR A 71 -4.49 -4.70 0.79
N ASP A 72 -5.76 -4.32 0.98
CA ASP A 72 -6.83 -4.76 0.08
C ASP A 72 -6.60 -4.23 -1.34
N VAL A 73 -6.75 -5.08 -2.36
CA VAL A 73 -6.54 -4.70 -3.77
C VAL A 73 -7.43 -3.51 -4.20
N ARG A 74 -8.60 -3.35 -3.57
CA ARG A 74 -9.51 -2.21 -3.81
C ARG A 74 -8.85 -0.87 -3.54
N TRP A 75 -7.88 -0.80 -2.63
CA TRP A 75 -7.06 0.39 -2.40
C TRP A 75 -6.43 0.92 -3.69
N PHE A 76 -6.04 0.05 -4.62
CA PHE A 76 -5.38 0.45 -5.87
C PHE A 76 -6.36 0.71 -7.02
N CYS A 77 -7.59 0.20 -6.93
CA CYS A 77 -8.54 0.14 -8.05
C CYS A 77 -9.73 1.08 -7.91
N GLU A 78 -10.21 1.32 -6.68
CA GLU A 78 -11.45 2.05 -6.43
C GLU A 78 -11.17 3.53 -6.15
N PRO A 79 -11.85 4.48 -6.80
CA PRO A 79 -11.73 5.89 -6.42
C PRO A 79 -12.10 6.06 -4.93
N ASP A 80 -11.27 6.81 -4.20
CA ASP A 80 -11.46 7.05 -2.76
C ASP A 80 -12.20 8.38 -2.59
N ASP A 81 -13.42 8.44 -3.14
CA ASP A 81 -14.17 9.68 -3.32
C ASP A 81 -14.56 10.36 -1.99
N ASP A 82 -14.60 9.59 -0.89
CA ASP A 82 -14.98 10.04 0.45
C ASP A 82 -13.89 9.82 1.51
N GLY A 83 -12.71 9.32 1.12
CA GLY A 83 -11.61 8.98 2.03
C GLY A 83 -11.85 7.71 2.85
N SER A 84 -12.89 6.92 2.55
CA SER A 84 -13.22 5.69 3.27
C SER A 84 -12.16 4.61 3.12
N LEU A 85 -11.54 4.50 1.93
CA LEU A 85 -10.48 3.52 1.68
C LEU A 85 -9.21 3.90 2.43
N TYR A 86 -8.86 5.19 2.48
CA TYR A 86 -7.71 5.65 3.26
C TYR A 86 -7.91 5.39 4.76
N ARG A 87 -9.10 5.71 5.30
CA ARG A 87 -9.41 5.42 6.71
C ARG A 87 -9.39 3.92 7.00
N ALA A 88 -9.88 3.08 6.09
CA ALA A 88 -9.81 1.63 6.23
C ALA A 88 -8.37 1.12 6.26
N LEU A 89 -7.50 1.64 5.36
CA LEU A 89 -6.07 1.32 5.34
C LEU A 89 -5.38 1.71 6.65
N SER A 90 -5.50 2.97 7.06
CA SER A 90 -4.88 3.46 8.30
C SER A 90 -5.39 2.73 9.54
N SER A 91 -6.69 2.38 9.58
CA SER A 91 -7.27 1.63 10.69
C SER A 91 -6.75 0.18 10.74
N HIS A 92 -6.62 -0.48 9.59
CA HIS A 92 -6.04 -1.81 9.50
C HIS A 92 -4.62 -1.85 10.06
N TRP A 93 -3.76 -0.92 9.63
CA TRP A 93 -2.39 -0.82 10.10
C TRP A 93 -2.26 -0.36 11.55
N ALA A 94 -3.15 0.50 12.04
CA ALA A 94 -3.22 0.86 13.45
C ALA A 94 -3.57 -0.35 14.33
N LEU A 95 -4.44 -1.24 13.85
CA LEU A 95 -4.76 -2.50 14.53
C LEU A 95 -3.58 -3.47 14.46
N GLN A 96 -2.94 -3.60 13.30
CA GLN A 96 -1.76 -4.46 13.11
C GLN A 96 -0.65 -4.09 14.09
N ARG A 97 -0.30 -2.80 14.17
CA ARG A 97 0.71 -2.29 15.14
C ARG A 97 0.35 -2.58 16.59
N ARG A 98 -0.92 -2.42 16.98
CA ARG A 98 -1.37 -2.77 18.34
C ARG A 98 -1.24 -4.26 18.63
N VAL A 99 -1.49 -5.12 17.64
CA VAL A 99 -1.29 -6.55 17.77
C VAL A 99 0.19 -6.87 17.91
N ASP A 100 1.04 -6.27 17.08
CA ASP A 100 2.50 -6.43 17.14
C ASP A 100 3.05 -5.98 18.52
N ASP A 101 2.67 -4.79 19.01
CA ASP A 101 3.03 -4.26 20.34
C ASP A 101 2.56 -5.17 21.49
N MET A 102 1.44 -5.88 21.34
CA MET A 102 0.95 -6.84 22.34
C MET A 102 1.67 -8.19 22.28
N THR A 103 2.21 -8.56 21.12
CA THR A 103 3.00 -9.78 20.94
C THR A 103 4.47 -9.59 21.33
N GLU A 104 4.99 -8.37 21.28
CA GLU A 104 6.22 -7.94 21.94
C GLU A 104 5.96 -7.70 23.44
N GLY A 105 5.56 -8.75 24.16
CA GLY A 105 5.47 -8.71 25.63
C GLY A 105 6.82 -8.30 26.24
N PRO A 106 6.82 -7.63 27.42
CA PRO A 106 8.04 -7.07 28.00
C PRO A 106 9.09 -8.18 28.13
N GLU A 107 10.25 -7.97 27.51
CA GLU A 107 11.45 -8.73 27.82
C GLU A 107 11.59 -8.73 29.35
N ARG A 108 11.58 -9.95 29.90
CA ARG A 108 11.67 -10.21 31.33
C ARG A 108 13.00 -9.67 31.84
N ASP A 109 12.95 -8.62 32.65
CA ASP A 109 13.91 -8.38 33.73
C ASP A 109 13.48 -9.14 35.00
#